data_AF-A0A8X6YB49-F1
#
_entry.id   AF-A0A8X6YB49-F1
#
_cell.length_a   1.000
_cell.length_b   1.000
_cell.length_c   1.000
_cell.angle_alpha   90.00
_cell.angle_beta   90.00
_cell.angle_gamma   90.00
#
_symmetry.space_group_name_H-M   'P 1'
#
loop_
_entity.id
_entity.type
_entity.pdbx_description
1 polymer ?
#
loop_
_entity_poly.entity_id
_entity_poly.type
_entity_poly.pdbx_seq_one_letter_code
_entity_poly.pdbx_strand_id
1 'polypeptide(L)'
;MSKYVRQRGCKTLKNGDIVMNYHCCRSGTYKPKGKGLKNLKSQGSAKIGISCPAVIKVRQRTENVVVQYFPKHQNHETQLEHLRLSESDRTAIAVEITVDSGRKMLIEKKVIHNIKRVFNINGYVKRHEVDTVRVKLWLKK
;
A
#
# COMPACT_ATOMS: atom_id res chain seq x y z
N MET A 1 -0.59 -11.57 -4.96
CA MET A 1 -0.01 -12.07 -3.70
C MET A 1 -0.75 -11.52 -2.49
N SER A 2 -1.09 -12.38 -1.53
CA SER A 2 -1.69 -11.98 -0.24
C SER A 2 -0.69 -12.16 0.90
N LYS A 3 -0.43 -11.09 1.67
CA LYS A 3 0.45 -11.14 2.85
C LYS A 3 -0.38 -11.32 4.12
N TYR A 4 0.08 -12.18 5.02
CA TYR A 4 -0.50 -12.34 6.36
C TYR A 4 0.38 -11.65 7.40
N VAL A 5 -0.25 -10.93 8.33
CA VAL A 5 0.43 -10.18 9.39
C VAL A 5 -0.20 -10.48 10.73
N ARG A 6 0.64 -10.58 11.75
CA ARG A 6 0.20 -10.72 13.12
C ARG A 6 -0.21 -9.35 13.65
N GLN A 7 -1.51 -9.17 13.93
CA GLN A 7 -2.05 -7.88 14.42
C GLN A 7 -1.96 -7.72 15.94
N ARG A 8 -1.91 -8.84 16.67
CA ARG A 8 -1.87 -8.90 18.15
C ARG A 8 -0.72 -9.77 18.61
N GLY A 9 -0.22 -9.57 19.83
CA GLY A 9 0.80 -10.45 20.41
C GLY A 9 0.34 -11.92 20.50
N CYS A 10 1.29 -12.81 20.78
CA CYS A 10 0.98 -14.19 21.12
C CYS A 10 0.15 -14.25 22.41
N LYS A 11 -0.69 -15.27 22.53
CA LYS A 11 -1.43 -15.56 23.76
C LYS A 11 -1.00 -16.91 24.29
N THR A 12 -0.70 -16.98 25.58
CA THR A 12 -0.42 -18.24 26.28
C THR A 12 -1.73 -18.76 26.88
N LEU A 13 -2.06 -20.02 26.61
CA LEU A 13 -3.20 -20.70 27.21
C LEU A 13 -2.82 -21.23 28.59
N LYS A 14 -3.83 -21.58 29.40
CA LYS A 14 -3.62 -22.22 30.72
C LYS A 14 -2.76 -23.48 30.65
N ASN A 15 -2.80 -24.18 29.50
CA ASN A 15 -2.06 -25.42 29.27
C ASN A 15 -0.60 -25.17 28.84
N GLY A 16 -0.12 -23.92 28.81
CA GLY A 16 1.22 -23.54 28.34
C GLY A 16 1.33 -23.34 26.81
N ASP A 17 0.34 -23.80 26.04
CA ASP A 17 0.29 -23.60 24.58
C ASP A 17 0.34 -22.12 24.19
N ILE A 18 1.11 -21.81 23.13
CA ILE A 18 1.17 -20.47 22.56
C ILE A 18 0.30 -20.41 21.29
N VAL A 19 -0.66 -19.49 21.26
CA VAL A 19 -1.52 -19.25 20.11
C VAL A 19 -1.21 -17.92 19.46
N MET A 20 -1.10 -17.95 18.13
CA MET A 20 -0.85 -16.81 17.27
C MET A 20 -1.73 -16.85 16.04
N ASN A 21 -2.35 -15.70 15.72
CA ASN A 21 -3.21 -15.56 14.56
C ASN A 21 -2.61 -14.53 13.60
N TYR A 22 -2.48 -14.91 12.33
CA TYR A 22 -2.02 -14.07 11.25
C TYR A 22 -3.20 -13.75 10.36
N HIS A 23 -3.56 -12.48 10.27
CA HIS A 23 -4.68 -12.03 9.44
C HIS A 23 -4.16 -11.45 8.13
N CYS A 24 -5.00 -11.44 7.10
CA CYS A 24 -4.69 -10.68 5.88
C CYS A 24 -4.19 -9.25 6.23
N CYS A 25 -3.11 -8.82 5.57
CA CYS A 25 -2.52 -7.49 5.75
C CYS A 25 -3.49 -6.35 5.47
N ARG A 26 -4.50 -6.60 4.63
CA ARG A 26 -5.54 -5.65 4.25
C ARG A 26 -6.72 -5.61 5.22
N SER A 27 -6.89 -6.65 6.04
CA SER A 27 -7.99 -6.76 7.00
C SER A 27 -7.98 -5.64 8.05
N GLY A 28 -9.18 -5.16 8.39
CA GLY A 28 -9.44 -4.19 9.45
C GLY A 28 -9.46 -2.75 8.98
N THR A 29 -9.59 -1.84 9.94
CA THR A 29 -9.66 -0.39 9.71
C THR A 29 -8.30 0.28 9.85
N TYR A 30 -8.09 1.33 9.07
CA TYR A 30 -6.95 2.20 9.24
C TYR A 30 -7.09 3.00 10.53
N LYS A 31 -6.04 2.97 11.36
CA LYS A 31 -5.95 3.81 12.55
C LYS A 31 -4.83 4.83 12.33
N PRO A 32 -5.14 6.12 12.16
CA PRO A 32 -4.11 7.14 12.01
C PRO A 32 -3.22 7.17 13.26
N LYS A 33 -1.93 7.39 13.05
CA LYS A 33 -0.94 7.56 14.12
C LYS A 33 -0.22 8.89 13.92
N GLY A 34 0.05 9.61 15.01
CA GLY A 34 0.76 10.89 15.01
C GLY A 34 -0.17 12.11 15.08
N LYS A 35 0.41 13.30 14.92
CA LYS A 35 -0.28 14.61 15.09
C LYS A 35 -1.19 15.03 13.92
N GLY A 36 -1.36 14.20 12.88
CA GLY A 36 -2.20 14.53 11.72
C GLY A 36 -1.65 15.63 10.80
N LEU A 37 -0.40 16.07 10.99
CA LEU A 37 0.22 17.16 10.22
C LEU A 37 0.50 16.82 8.74
N LYS A 38 0.38 15.54 8.36
CA LYS A 38 0.57 15.07 6.98
C LYS A 38 -0.75 14.55 6.44
N ASN A 39 -1.13 15.05 5.26
CA ASN A 39 -2.25 14.50 4.51
C ASN A 39 -2.01 13.01 4.17
N LEU A 40 -3.10 12.27 4.04
CA LEU A 40 -3.04 10.89 3.56
C LEU A 40 -2.45 10.86 2.14
N LYS A 41 -1.70 9.81 1.82
CA LYS A 41 -1.24 9.60 0.43
C LYS A 41 -2.46 9.52 -0.50
N SER A 42 -2.31 9.93 -1.76
CA SER A 42 -3.36 9.80 -2.78
C SER A 42 -3.86 8.35 -2.95
N GLN A 43 -2.97 7.38 -2.72
CA GLN A 43 -3.28 5.96 -2.71
C GLN A 43 -4.13 5.51 -1.51
N GLY A 44 -4.28 6.35 -0.49
CA GLY A 44 -5.02 6.02 0.71
C GLY A 44 -4.34 4.97 1.59
N SER A 45 -5.15 4.21 2.32
CA SER A 45 -4.69 3.16 3.22
C SER A 45 -4.73 1.80 2.55
N ALA A 46 -3.80 0.91 2.89
CA ALA A 46 -3.84 -0.49 2.44
C ALA A 46 -4.95 -1.32 3.11
N LYS A 47 -5.65 -0.74 4.09
CA LYS A 47 -6.72 -1.37 4.86
C LYS A 47 -8.07 -1.20 4.17
N ILE A 48 -8.82 -2.30 4.02
CA ILE A 48 -10.13 -2.31 3.35
C ILE A 48 -11.27 -1.75 4.21
N GLY A 49 -11.02 -1.49 5.50
CA GLY A 49 -12.06 -1.02 6.44
C GLY A 49 -12.94 -2.14 7.01
N ILE A 50 -12.95 -3.31 6.39
CA ILE A 50 -13.76 -4.48 6.76
C ILE A 50 -12.84 -5.64 7.23
N SER A 51 -13.41 -6.57 7.99
CA SER A 51 -12.71 -7.80 8.39
C SER A 51 -12.67 -8.80 7.22
N CYS A 52 -11.46 -9.20 6.81
CA CYS A 52 -11.26 -10.30 5.86
C CYS A 52 -11.22 -11.65 6.59
N PRO A 53 -11.92 -12.70 6.10
CA PRO A 53 -11.91 -14.03 6.72
C PRO A 53 -10.58 -14.79 6.54
N ALA A 54 -9.71 -14.35 5.61
CA ALA A 54 -8.43 -15.00 5.38
C ALA A 54 -7.50 -14.87 6.60
N VAL A 55 -7.17 -16.01 7.20
CA VAL A 55 -6.43 -16.11 8.46
C VAL A 55 -5.59 -17.38 8.50
N ILE A 56 -4.44 -17.29 9.17
CA ILE A 56 -3.62 -18.44 9.57
C ILE A 56 -3.65 -18.51 11.09
N LYS A 57 -4.19 -19.60 11.64
CA LYS A 57 -4.20 -19.86 13.07
C LYS A 57 -3.08 -20.84 13.39
N VAL A 58 -2.17 -20.44 14.25
CA VAL A 58 -1.01 -21.23 14.65
C VAL A 58 -1.11 -21.52 16.14
N ARG A 59 -0.99 -22.79 16.51
CA ARG A 59 -0.91 -23.27 17.88
C ARG A 59 0.41 -23.99 18.06
N GLN A 60 1.30 -23.40 18.83
CA GLN A 60 2.60 -23.96 19.16
C GLN A 60 2.48 -24.69 20.51
N ARG A 61 2.74 -25.99 20.46
CA ARG A 61 2.92 -26.87 21.62
C ARG A 61 4.41 -27.14 21.80
N THR A 62 4.80 -27.75 22.91
CA THR A 62 6.20 -28.11 23.20
C THR A 62 6.79 -29.00 22.12
N GLU A 63 6.02 -29.96 21.61
CA GLU A 63 6.51 -30.98 20.67
C GLU A 63 6.11 -30.71 19.22
N ASN A 64 5.05 -29.93 18.99
CA ASN A 64 4.41 -29.84 17.68
C ASN A 64 3.81 -28.45 17.41
N VAL A 65 3.76 -28.07 16.14
CA VAL A 65 3.11 -26.84 15.69
C VAL A 65 1.91 -27.19 14.80
N VAL A 66 0.72 -26.83 15.26
CA VAL A 66 -0.52 -27.05 14.51
C VAL A 66 -0.90 -25.75 13.79
N VAL A 67 -1.05 -25.83 12.47
CA VAL A 67 -1.38 -24.68 11.62
C VAL A 67 -2.71 -24.94 10.90
N GLN A 68 -3.67 -24.03 11.05
CA GLN A 68 -4.89 -24.00 10.26
C GLN A 68 -4.84 -22.83 9.28
N TYR A 69 -4.93 -23.12 7.99
CA TYR A 69 -4.81 -22.13 6.93
C TYR A 69 -6.16 -21.91 6.23
N PHE A 70 -6.64 -20.66 6.24
CA PHE A 70 -7.85 -20.24 5.55
C PHE A 70 -7.49 -19.22 4.45
N PRO A 71 -7.28 -19.65 3.19
CA PRO A 71 -6.80 -18.78 2.10
C PRO A 71 -7.86 -17.84 1.52
N LYS A 72 -9.15 -18.13 1.72
CA LYS A 72 -10.23 -17.46 0.99
C LYS A 72 -10.38 -16.03 1.46
N HIS A 73 -10.07 -15.07 0.58
CA HIS A 73 -10.39 -13.67 0.76
C HIS A 73 -11.83 -13.42 0.31
N GLN A 74 -12.64 -12.82 1.18
CA GLN A 74 -13.96 -12.31 0.82
C GLN A 74 -13.95 -10.80 0.98
N ASN A 75 -14.77 -10.10 0.19
CA ASN A 75 -14.95 -8.65 0.23
C ASN A 75 -13.75 -7.82 -0.25
N HIS A 76 -12.71 -8.45 -0.81
CA HIS A 76 -11.67 -7.74 -1.54
C HIS A 76 -10.88 -8.66 -2.46
N GLU A 77 -10.35 -8.07 -3.52
CA GLU A 77 -9.44 -8.74 -4.44
C GLU A 77 -7.98 -8.49 -4.06
N THR A 78 -7.08 -9.21 -4.73
CA THR A 78 -5.64 -8.95 -4.69
C THR A 78 -5.31 -7.72 -5.52
N GLN A 79 -5.45 -6.54 -4.92
CA GLN A 79 -5.07 -5.28 -5.56
C GLN A 79 -3.55 -5.12 -5.55
N LEU A 80 -2.96 -5.02 -6.75
CA LEU A 80 -1.51 -4.85 -6.96
C LEU A 80 -0.98 -3.55 -6.36
N GLU A 81 -1.81 -2.51 -6.30
CA GLU A 81 -1.42 -1.19 -5.80
C GLU A 81 -0.86 -1.24 -4.37
N HIS A 82 -1.46 -2.06 -3.50
CA HIS A 82 -1.05 -2.17 -2.10
C HIS A 82 -0.02 -3.28 -1.85
N LEU A 83 0.52 -3.87 -2.92
CA LEU A 83 1.60 -4.84 -2.81
C LEU A 83 2.89 -4.13 -2.39
N ARG A 84 3.54 -4.64 -1.35
CA ARG A 84 4.89 -4.19 -1.00
C ARG A 84 5.87 -4.92 -1.90
N LEU A 85 6.51 -4.17 -2.79
CA LEU A 85 7.63 -4.64 -3.59
C LEU A 85 8.88 -4.79 -2.74
N SER A 86 9.69 -5.81 -3.01
CA SER A 86 11.02 -5.94 -2.42
C SER A 86 11.94 -4.83 -2.92
N GLU A 87 13.12 -4.67 -2.31
CA GLU A 87 14.08 -3.68 -2.77
C GLU A 87 14.59 -4.01 -4.18
N SER A 88 14.90 -5.27 -4.45
CA SER A 88 15.31 -5.75 -5.78
C SER A 88 14.23 -5.54 -6.84
N ASP A 89 12.96 -5.79 -6.53
CA ASP A 89 11.88 -5.56 -7.51
C ASP A 89 11.73 -4.08 -7.82
N ARG A 90 11.90 -3.21 -6.80
CA ARG A 90 11.83 -1.75 -7.00
C ARG A 90 12.98 -1.25 -7.85
N THR A 91 14.19 -1.77 -7.66
CA THR A 91 15.35 -1.36 -8.48
C THR A 91 15.19 -1.84 -9.91
N ALA A 92 14.76 -3.09 -10.14
CA ALA A 92 14.49 -3.62 -11.47
C ALA A 92 13.43 -2.79 -12.22
N ILE A 93 12.29 -2.53 -11.57
CA ILE A 93 11.22 -1.71 -12.14
C ILE A 93 11.71 -0.28 -12.38
N ALA A 94 12.52 0.30 -11.49
CA ALA A 94 13.07 1.63 -11.68
C ALA A 94 13.99 1.70 -12.91
N VAL A 95 14.86 0.70 -13.11
CA VAL A 95 15.70 0.60 -14.31
C VAL A 95 14.84 0.52 -15.56
N GLU A 96 13.85 -0.37 -15.58
CA GLU A 96 12.95 -0.56 -16.73
C GLU A 96 12.17 0.72 -17.07
N ILE A 97 11.60 1.40 -16.06
CA ILE A 97 10.91 2.68 -16.23
C ILE A 97 11.86 3.74 -16.78
N THR A 98 13.12 3.81 -16.34
CA THR A 98 14.08 4.81 -16.82
C THR A 98 14.54 4.58 -18.26
N VAL A 99 14.50 3.32 -18.72
CA VAL A 99 14.89 2.93 -20.08
C VAL A 99 13.74 3.16 -21.05
N ASP A 100 12.51 2.82 -20.67
CA ASP A 100 11.36 2.78 -21.59
C ASP A 100 10.48 4.05 -21.57
N SER A 101 10.41 4.74 -20.43
CA SER A 101 9.69 6.02 -20.33
C SER A 101 10.70 7.15 -20.21
N GLY A 102 11.00 7.75 -21.37
CA GLY A 102 11.89 8.91 -21.48
C GLY A 102 11.65 9.91 -20.34
N ARG A 103 12.77 10.34 -19.74
CA ARG A 103 12.97 11.25 -18.59
C ARG A 103 12.01 12.46 -18.42
N LYS A 104 11.09 12.73 -19.34
CA LYS A 104 10.22 13.91 -19.42
C LYS A 104 9.20 14.02 -18.26
N MET A 105 8.50 12.95 -17.84
CA MET A 105 7.38 13.09 -16.88
C MET A 105 7.77 13.20 -15.38
N LEU A 106 8.85 12.55 -14.93
CA LEU A 106 9.26 12.63 -13.51
C LEU A 106 9.96 13.95 -13.17
N ILE A 107 10.56 14.59 -14.18
CA ILE A 107 11.14 15.93 -14.08
C ILE A 107 10.03 16.94 -13.75
N GLU A 108 8.86 16.85 -14.37
CA GLU A 108 7.80 17.87 -14.26
C GLU A 108 7.33 18.13 -12.82
N LYS A 109 7.01 17.12 -12.00
CA LYS A 109 6.48 17.39 -10.64
C LYS A 109 7.52 17.99 -9.70
N LYS A 110 8.77 17.53 -9.79
CA LYS A 110 9.88 18.02 -8.95
C LYS A 110 10.35 19.39 -9.43
N VAL A 111 10.34 19.62 -10.75
CA VAL A 111 10.59 20.93 -11.36
C VAL A 111 9.49 21.93 -11.02
N ILE A 112 8.20 21.58 -11.14
CA ILE A 112 7.09 22.47 -10.74
C ILE A 112 7.20 22.86 -9.26
N HIS A 113 7.53 21.89 -8.39
CA HIS A 113 7.76 22.17 -6.97
C HIS A 113 8.95 23.11 -6.73
N ASN A 114 10.07 22.88 -7.42
CA ASN A 114 11.25 23.74 -7.34
C ASN A 114 10.98 25.15 -7.90
N ILE A 115 10.28 25.27 -9.03
CA ILE A 115 9.87 26.54 -9.65
C ILE A 115 8.98 27.33 -8.67
N LYS A 116 7.95 26.70 -8.09
CA LYS A 116 7.10 27.37 -7.09
C LYS A 116 7.89 27.89 -5.90
N ARG A 117 8.89 27.13 -5.45
CA ARG A 117 9.76 27.52 -4.33
C ARG A 117 10.71 28.66 -4.70
N VAL A 118 11.36 28.59 -5.86
CA VAL A 118 12.32 29.61 -6.33
C VAL A 118 11.61 30.93 -6.64
N PHE A 119 10.46 30.87 -7.30
CA PHE A 119 9.71 32.05 -7.72
C PHE A 119 8.64 32.49 -6.70
N ASN A 120 8.63 31.90 -5.50
CA ASN A 120 7.68 32.17 -4.41
C ASN A 120 6.20 32.24 -4.86
N ILE A 121 5.83 31.39 -5.81
CA ILE A 121 4.48 31.35 -6.39
C ILE A 121 3.58 30.58 -5.42
N ASN A 122 3.09 31.29 -4.39
CA ASN A 122 2.18 30.75 -3.38
C ASN A 122 0.70 31.08 -3.66
N GLY A 123 0.41 31.52 -4.89
CA GLY A 123 -0.92 31.97 -5.30
C GLY A 123 -1.89 30.81 -5.58
N TYR A 124 -3.15 31.05 -5.20
CA TYR A 124 -4.32 30.23 -5.55
C TYR A 124 -4.35 29.98 -7.07
N VAL A 125 -3.90 28.80 -7.51
CA VAL A 125 -4.09 28.36 -8.88
C VAL A 125 -5.53 27.88 -8.98
N LYS A 126 -6.44 28.73 -9.50
CA LYS A 126 -7.70 28.25 -10.04
C LYS A 126 -7.35 27.27 -11.15
N ARG A 127 -7.52 25.97 -10.89
CA ARG A 127 -7.42 24.95 -11.93
C ARG A 127 -8.48 25.29 -12.97
N HIS A 128 -8.07 25.38 -14.22
CA HIS A 128 -9.03 25.59 -15.29
C HIS A 128 -9.88 24.31 -15.38
N GLU A 129 -11.17 24.42 -15.67
CA GLU A 129 -12.11 23.29 -15.66
C GLU A 129 -11.64 22.13 -16.58
N VAL A 130 -10.86 22.49 -17.60
CA VAL A 130 -10.26 21.62 -18.63
C VAL A 130 -8.99 20.88 -18.16
N ASP A 131 -8.40 21.23 -17.00
CA ASP A 131 -7.24 20.53 -16.43
C ASP A 131 -7.57 19.08 -15.97
N THR A 132 -8.86 18.72 -15.93
CA THR A 132 -9.32 17.35 -15.67
C THR A 132 -9.28 16.45 -16.92
N VAL A 133 -9.06 17.02 -18.11
CA VAL A 133 -8.94 16.25 -19.34
C VAL A 133 -7.54 15.63 -19.38
N ARG A 134 -7.44 14.40 -18.86
CA ARG A 134 -6.34 13.47 -19.14
C ARG A 134 -5.97 13.57 -20.62
N VAL A 135 -4.69 13.79 -20.90
CA VAL A 135 -4.10 13.81 -22.26
C VAL A 135 -4.51 12.53 -23.00
N LYS A 136 -5.61 12.64 -23.76
CA LYS A 136 -5.95 11.73 -24.85
C LYS A 136 -5.35 12.36 -26.11
N LEU A 137 -4.03 12.35 -26.17
CA LEU A 137 -3.33 12.66 -27.41
C LEU A 137 -2.36 11.51 -27.69
N TRP A 138 -2.94 10.39 -28.09
CA TRP A 138 -2.23 9.29 -28.73
C TRP A 138 -2.87 9.06 -30.10
N LEU A 139 -2.01 9.12 -31.11
CA LEU A 139 -2.17 8.61 -32.49
C LEU A 139 -3.07 9.44 -33.42
N LYS A 140 -2.45 10.34 -34.20
CA LYS A 140 -2.86 10.52 -35.59
C LYS A 140 -2.08 9.51 -36.44
N LYS A 141 -2.84 8.75 -37.23
CA LYS A 141 -2.41 7.78 -38.24
C LYS A 141 -1.45 8.39 -39.25
#